data_AF-A0A0S7ZDX2-F1
#
_entry.id   AF-A0A0S7ZDX2-F1
#
_cell.length_a   1.000
_cell.length_b   1.000
_cell.length_c   1.000
_cell.angle_alpha   90.00
_cell.angle_beta   90.00
_cell.angle_gamma   90.00
#
_symmetry.space_group_name_H-M   'P 1'
#
loop_
_entity.id
_entity.type
_entity.pdbx_description
1 polymer ?
#
loop_
_entity_poly.entity_id
_entity_poly.type
_entity_poly.pdbx_seq_one_letter_code
_entity_poly.pdbx_strand_id
1 'polypeptide(L)'
;PFLLPHGLELEARKAHHSFRHKLGDFVSYLKIYRAYKRANNRMDFCDQYYLDYRGMEEIFNVKRQLGEICSDIGIPLIGGGDLSEYLVAVSKGLIQFVCKRTGKFQYSSLTAFGIKIHPGSVMYRQRPDFIVAGEVMKTSQMYARSVSPLTKDLLSRISPELYESFVGGKQVVKEKIRKERDYTSFIKLGNQKFEIQLDKKNRKIVDLDLVKVQQALSGVDTRSIRDFKGLRGKLLLDGYEILDGMNLNRVLAIVPKIQVSQVLEDWPRGTHFEYMRDSYHIMQFIPHLCAPAMKKKNGKKLGFLTLLTDGEGSYWFSAYRDFLQALEESVSSLETLIDEQISVLSKEQEEMLTRVYRRLMELLEK
;
A
#
# COMPACT_ATOMS: atom_id res chain seq x y z
N PRO A 1 4.10 9.94 15.04
CA PRO A 1 3.98 11.38 15.37
C PRO A 1 3.61 12.29 14.16
N PHE A 2 3.26 11.75 13.00
CA PHE A 2 2.97 12.58 11.81
C PHE A 2 1.54 13.13 11.87
N LEU A 3 1.39 14.44 11.66
CA LEU A 3 0.10 15.10 11.52
C LEU A 3 -0.21 15.33 10.04
N LEU A 4 -1.47 15.18 9.67
CA LEU A 4 -1.99 15.51 8.35
C LEU A 4 -3.19 16.44 8.53
N PRO A 5 -2.98 17.73 8.87
CA PRO A 5 -4.06 18.67 9.10
C PRO A 5 -4.87 18.90 7.83
N HIS A 6 -6.18 19.11 8.01
CA HIS A 6 -7.09 19.32 6.88
C HIS A 6 -6.68 20.55 6.06
N GLY A 7 -6.44 20.34 4.76
CA GLY A 7 -6.07 21.41 3.81
C GLY A 7 -4.57 21.68 3.72
N LEU A 8 -3.75 21.05 4.58
CA LEU A 8 -2.29 21.17 4.57
C LEU A 8 -1.60 19.80 4.40
N GLU A 9 -2.33 18.75 4.03
CA GLU A 9 -1.76 17.40 3.96
C GLU A 9 -0.63 17.27 2.94
N LEU A 10 -0.71 18.06 1.88
CA LEU A 10 0.27 18.10 0.83
C LEU A 10 1.61 18.65 1.34
N GLU A 11 1.54 19.80 2.02
CA GLU A 11 2.69 20.43 2.68
C GLU A 11 3.23 19.54 3.80
N ALA A 12 2.34 18.96 4.61
CA ALA A 12 2.71 18.05 5.69
C ALA A 12 3.49 16.85 5.16
N ARG A 13 2.99 16.21 4.10
CA ARG A 13 3.70 15.10 3.45
C ARG A 13 5.04 15.56 2.96
N LYS A 14 5.12 16.63 2.18
CA LYS A 14 6.40 17.18 1.70
C LYS A 14 7.39 17.43 2.84
N ALA A 15 6.92 17.99 3.96
CA ALA A 15 7.74 18.20 5.14
C ALA A 15 8.25 16.88 5.74
N HIS A 16 7.39 15.87 5.87
CA HIS A 16 7.79 14.52 6.32
C HIS A 16 8.78 13.86 5.35
N HIS A 17 8.60 14.08 4.05
CA HIS A 17 9.40 13.49 2.99
C HIS A 17 10.85 14.02 3.02
N SER A 18 11.09 15.23 3.54
CA SER A 18 12.44 15.77 3.74
C SER A 18 13.32 14.92 4.69
N PHE A 19 12.70 14.05 5.51
CA PHE A 19 13.40 13.12 6.38
C PHE A 19 13.63 11.73 5.78
N ARG A 20 13.16 11.47 4.56
CA ARG A 20 13.36 10.19 3.86
C ARG A 20 14.84 9.81 3.84
N HIS A 21 15.10 8.53 4.08
CA HIS A 21 16.43 7.97 4.01
C HIS A 21 16.42 6.69 3.17
N LYS A 22 17.46 6.48 2.36
CA LYS A 22 17.61 5.28 1.50
C LYS A 22 17.65 3.96 2.27
N LEU A 23 17.94 4.02 3.57
CA LEU A 23 17.91 2.88 4.49
C LEU A 23 16.54 2.72 5.18
N GLY A 24 15.49 3.32 4.62
CA GLY A 24 14.10 3.09 5.01
C GLY A 24 13.59 3.90 6.19
N ASP A 25 12.42 3.49 6.68
CA ASP A 25 11.61 4.24 7.63
C ASP A 25 12.29 4.37 9.00
N PHE A 26 12.91 3.30 9.51
CA PHE A 26 13.56 3.34 10.83
C PHE A 26 14.68 4.38 10.91
N VAL A 27 15.48 4.48 9.85
CA VAL A 27 16.54 5.51 9.77
C VAL A 27 15.94 6.90 9.56
N SER A 28 14.82 6.99 8.84
CA SER A 28 14.08 8.25 8.70
C SER A 28 13.55 8.73 10.06
N TYR A 29 13.02 7.84 10.91
CA TYR A 29 12.60 8.16 12.27
C TYR A 29 13.77 8.62 13.15
N LEU A 30 14.92 7.96 13.04
CA LEU A 30 16.14 8.37 13.74
C LEU A 30 16.60 9.78 13.33
N LYS A 31 16.48 10.12 12.03
CA LYS A 31 16.78 11.47 11.51
C LYS A 31 15.83 12.51 12.10
N ILE A 32 14.53 12.24 12.12
CA ILE A 32 13.50 13.12 12.72
C ILE A 32 13.81 13.35 14.20
N TYR A 33 14.02 12.28 14.97
CA TYR A 33 14.31 12.36 16.40
C TYR A 33 15.58 13.19 16.70
N ARG A 34 16.66 12.97 15.93
CA ARG A 34 17.90 13.74 16.10
C ARG A 34 17.72 15.21 15.76
N ALA A 35 16.94 15.53 14.73
CA ALA A 35 16.64 16.91 14.36
C ALA A 35 15.81 17.61 15.45
N TYR A 36 14.74 16.95 15.92
CA TYR A 36 13.90 17.43 17.01
C TYR A 36 14.71 17.69 18.29
N LYS A 37 15.60 16.77 18.68
CA LYS A 37 16.46 16.94 19.86
C LYS A 37 17.36 18.18 19.77
N ARG A 38 17.83 18.53 18.57
CA ARG A 38 18.75 19.66 18.32
C ARG A 38 18.03 20.98 18.06
N ALA A 39 16.71 20.95 17.86
CA ALA A 39 15.94 22.16 17.61
C ALA A 39 16.01 23.11 18.82
N ASN A 40 16.30 24.38 18.56
CA ASN A 40 16.32 25.42 19.59
C ASN A 40 14.92 25.62 20.18
N ASN A 41 13.90 25.67 19.31
CA ASN A 41 12.50 25.63 19.70
C ASN A 41 11.85 24.37 19.11
N ARG A 42 11.48 23.43 20.00
CA ARG A 42 10.88 22.15 19.63
C ARG A 42 9.42 22.26 19.20
N MET A 43 8.70 23.27 19.71
CA MET A 43 7.33 23.53 19.29
C MET A 43 7.33 24.01 17.84
N ASP A 44 8.13 25.04 17.52
CA ASP A 44 8.25 25.56 16.15
C ASP A 44 8.73 24.48 15.17
N PHE A 45 9.65 23.59 15.60
CA PHE A 45 10.08 22.45 14.79
C PHE A 45 8.91 21.51 14.50
N CYS A 46 8.09 21.19 15.50
CA CYS A 46 6.92 20.34 15.33
C CYS A 46 5.89 20.99 14.39
N ASP A 47 5.66 22.29 14.52
CA ASP A 47 4.75 23.05 13.64
C ASP A 47 5.27 23.05 12.20
N GLN A 48 6.55 23.37 11.99
CA GLN A 48 7.18 23.42 10.67
C GLN A 48 7.13 22.06 9.94
N TYR A 49 7.33 20.96 10.67
CA TYR A 49 7.39 19.61 10.10
C TYR A 49 6.10 18.82 10.28
N TYR A 50 5.01 19.45 10.71
CA TYR A 50 3.70 18.82 10.89
C TYR A 50 3.81 17.55 11.76
N LEU A 51 4.43 17.69 12.93
CA LEU A 51 4.61 16.62 13.91
C LEU A 51 3.78 16.93 15.17
N ASP A 52 3.19 15.90 15.76
CA ASP A 52 2.51 16.02 17.04
C ASP A 52 3.52 16.33 18.15
N TYR A 53 3.46 17.54 18.69
CA TYR A 53 4.37 18.00 19.73
C TYR A 53 4.30 17.12 20.98
N ARG A 54 3.10 16.73 21.42
CA ARG A 54 2.92 15.89 22.61
C ARG A 54 3.54 14.51 22.40
N GLY A 55 3.26 13.87 21.27
CA GLY A 55 3.87 12.58 20.93
C GLY A 55 5.38 12.65 20.76
N MET A 56 5.93 13.76 20.25
CA MET A 56 7.39 13.94 20.14
C MET A 56 8.05 14.15 21.51
N GLU A 57 7.45 14.95 22.40
CA GLU A 57 7.92 15.08 23.79
C GLU A 57 7.82 13.75 24.55
N GLU A 58 6.75 12.98 24.34
CA GLU A 58 6.60 11.64 24.92
C GLU A 58 7.74 10.71 24.46
N ILE A 59 8.04 10.66 23.16
CA ILE A 59 9.16 9.87 22.62
C ILE A 59 10.48 10.30 23.25
N PHE A 60 10.71 11.61 23.41
CA PHE A 60 11.91 12.15 24.04
C PHE A 60 12.03 11.71 25.51
N ASN A 61 10.93 11.77 26.26
CA ASN A 61 10.87 11.34 27.65
C ASN A 61 11.05 9.83 27.81
N VAL A 62 10.40 9.01 26.98
CA VAL A 62 10.57 7.55 26.98
C VAL A 62 12.02 7.18 26.67
N LYS A 63 12.67 7.83 25.69
CA LYS A 63 14.10 7.61 25.42
C LYS A 63 14.96 7.92 26.64
N ARG A 64 14.64 8.98 27.38
CA ARG A 64 15.39 9.39 28.57
C ARG A 64 15.26 8.33 29.67
N GLN A 65 14.03 7.91 29.97
CA GLN A 65 13.74 6.88 30.98
C GLN A 65 14.40 5.54 30.63
N LEU A 66 14.31 5.09 29.37
CA LEU A 66 15.00 3.87 28.93
C LEU A 66 16.52 3.99 29.07
N GLY A 67 17.08 5.20 28.88
CA GLY A 67 18.49 5.45 29.10
C GLY A 67 18.90 5.38 30.57
N GLU A 68 18.09 5.92 31.47
CA GLU A 68 18.27 5.83 32.92
C GLU A 68 18.27 4.35 33.35
N ILE A 69 17.24 3.59 32.94
CA ILE A 69 17.15 2.15 33.21
C ILE A 69 18.35 1.38 32.68
N CYS A 70 18.79 1.63 31.43
CA CYS A 70 19.97 0.98 30.87
C CYS A 70 21.23 1.27 31.70
N SER A 71 21.39 2.50 32.17
CA SER A 71 22.53 2.88 32.99
C SER A 71 22.50 2.17 34.35
N ASP A 72 21.33 2.07 34.97
CA ASP A 72 21.12 1.40 36.26
C ASP A 72 21.46 -0.10 36.20
N ILE A 73 21.16 -0.76 35.07
CA ILE A 73 21.51 -2.18 34.84
C ILE A 73 22.92 -2.38 34.25
N GLY A 74 23.72 -1.31 34.18
CA GLY A 74 25.12 -1.37 33.75
C GLY A 74 25.34 -1.48 32.23
N ILE A 75 24.32 -1.16 31.42
CA ILE A 75 24.46 -1.11 29.96
C ILE A 75 24.93 0.30 29.55
N PRO A 76 26.14 0.44 28.98
CA PRO A 76 26.68 1.75 28.63
C PRO A 76 25.92 2.38 27.46
N LEU A 77 25.56 3.66 27.62
CA LEU A 77 24.94 4.46 26.56
C LEU A 77 26.00 5.13 25.67
N ILE A 78 26.40 4.43 24.63
CA ILE A 78 27.36 4.94 23.63
C ILE A 78 26.66 5.46 22.37
N GLY A 79 27.38 6.23 21.55
CA GLY A 79 26.92 6.74 20.26
C GLY A 79 28.00 6.64 19.18
N GLY A 80 27.64 6.96 17.93
CA GLY A 80 28.60 7.00 16.82
C GLY A 80 28.76 5.71 16.00
N GLY A 81 27.96 4.68 16.27
CA GLY A 81 27.92 3.44 15.48
C GLY A 81 27.30 3.61 14.09
N ASP A 82 27.53 2.62 13.23
CA ASP A 82 27.04 2.63 11.86
C ASP A 82 25.51 2.40 11.80
N LEU A 83 24.87 2.96 10.76
CA LEU A 83 23.43 2.77 10.57
C LEU A 83 23.07 1.29 10.31
N SER A 84 24.00 0.48 9.81
CA SER A 84 23.79 -0.96 9.70
C SER A 84 23.65 -1.65 11.06
N GLU A 85 24.43 -1.24 12.07
CA GLU A 85 24.35 -1.78 13.43
C GLU A 85 23.01 -1.43 14.07
N TYR A 86 22.53 -0.20 13.85
CA TYR A 86 21.21 0.22 14.26
C TYR A 86 20.11 -0.67 13.65
N LEU A 87 20.18 -0.93 12.33
CA LEU A 87 19.22 -1.80 11.66
C LEU A 87 19.29 -3.25 12.14
N VAL A 88 20.49 -3.77 12.43
CA VAL A 88 20.66 -5.10 13.03
C VAL A 88 20.00 -5.16 14.41
N ALA A 89 20.22 -4.15 15.26
CA ALA A 89 19.62 -4.09 16.59
C ALA A 89 18.08 -4.05 16.52
N VAL A 90 17.52 -3.18 15.67
CA VAL A 90 16.07 -3.12 15.42
C VAL A 90 15.54 -4.47 14.93
N SER A 91 16.24 -5.09 13.97
CA SER A 91 15.81 -6.36 13.39
C SER A 91 15.89 -7.54 14.35
N LYS A 92 16.82 -7.52 15.32
CA LYS A 92 16.85 -8.52 16.40
C LYS A 92 15.63 -8.41 17.30
N GLY A 93 15.20 -7.19 17.64
CA GLY A 93 13.98 -6.97 18.42
C GLY A 93 12.69 -7.26 17.65
N LEU A 94 12.73 -7.20 16.32
CA LEU A 94 11.59 -7.38 15.41
C LEU A 94 11.78 -8.58 14.49
N ILE A 95 12.43 -9.64 14.97
CA ILE A 95 12.86 -10.77 14.14
C ILE A 95 11.67 -11.45 13.42
N GLN A 96 10.50 -11.48 14.05
CA GLN A 96 9.25 -12.01 13.50
C GLN A 96 8.73 -11.25 12.27
N PHE A 97 9.16 -9.99 12.09
CA PHE A 97 8.79 -9.12 10.99
C PHE A 97 9.91 -8.94 9.96
N VAL A 98 11.00 -9.71 10.09
CA VAL A 98 12.00 -9.81 9.03
C VAL A 98 11.45 -10.67 7.89
N CYS A 99 11.47 -10.11 6.68
CA CYS A 99 10.83 -10.71 5.51
C CYS A 99 11.80 -10.84 4.34
N LYS A 100 11.61 -11.90 3.54
CA LYS A 100 12.30 -12.14 2.27
C LYS A 100 11.36 -11.87 1.10
N ARG A 101 11.87 -11.25 0.04
CA ARG A 101 11.17 -11.07 -1.23
C ARG A 101 10.94 -12.43 -1.92
N THR A 102 9.69 -12.73 -2.24
CA THR A 102 9.25 -13.97 -2.92
C THR A 102 8.66 -13.74 -4.31
N GLY A 103 8.36 -12.48 -4.67
CA GLY A 103 7.87 -12.09 -5.98
C GLY A 103 8.14 -10.62 -6.27
N LYS A 104 7.60 -10.08 -7.38
CA LYS A 104 7.89 -8.70 -7.84
C LYS A 104 7.64 -7.62 -6.77
N PHE A 105 6.59 -7.80 -5.96
CA PHE A 105 6.20 -6.90 -4.87
C PHE A 105 5.72 -7.67 -3.62
N GLN A 106 6.07 -8.95 -3.51
CA GLN A 106 5.60 -9.83 -2.45
C GLN A 106 6.75 -10.29 -1.60
N TYR A 107 6.51 -10.33 -0.30
CA TYR A 107 7.42 -10.71 0.75
C TYR A 107 6.79 -11.81 1.61
N SER A 108 7.64 -12.55 2.31
CA SER A 108 7.24 -13.51 3.33
C SER A 108 8.13 -13.38 4.55
N SER A 109 7.54 -13.35 5.74
CA SER A 109 8.23 -13.63 6.98
C SER A 109 8.28 -15.14 7.20
N LEU A 110 8.81 -15.58 8.35
CA LEU A 110 8.74 -16.98 8.78
C LEU A 110 7.30 -17.48 8.99
N THR A 111 6.36 -16.58 9.31
CA THR A 111 5.00 -16.93 9.75
C THR A 111 3.91 -16.46 8.80
N ALA A 112 4.19 -15.51 7.90
CA ALA A 112 3.21 -14.92 7.01
C ALA A 112 3.75 -14.77 5.57
N PHE A 113 2.85 -14.95 4.60
CA PHE A 113 3.17 -14.91 3.17
C PHE A 113 2.33 -13.85 2.45
N GLY A 114 2.84 -13.38 1.30
CA GLY A 114 2.10 -12.44 0.45
C GLY A 114 2.01 -11.04 1.04
N ILE A 115 3.00 -10.67 1.86
CA ILE A 115 3.14 -9.35 2.45
C ILE A 115 3.59 -8.37 1.37
N LYS A 116 2.98 -7.19 1.31
CA LYS A 116 3.42 -6.07 0.47
C LYS A 116 3.96 -4.94 1.33
N ILE A 117 4.83 -4.10 0.79
CA ILE A 117 5.21 -2.86 1.46
C ILE A 117 4.03 -1.89 1.37
N HIS A 118 3.69 -1.24 2.48
CA HIS A 118 2.62 -0.24 2.52
C HIS A 118 3.02 1.03 1.74
N PRO A 119 2.10 1.67 0.98
CA PRO A 119 2.39 2.91 0.23
C PRO A 119 2.97 4.04 1.06
N GLY A 120 2.51 4.19 2.30
CA GLY A 120 3.05 5.21 3.21
C GLY A 120 4.50 4.99 3.67
N SER A 121 5.15 3.88 3.29
CA SER A 121 6.56 3.65 3.57
C SER A 121 7.44 4.29 2.50
N VAL A 122 8.58 4.83 2.90
CA VAL A 122 9.59 5.36 1.96
C VAL A 122 10.18 4.25 1.07
N MET A 123 9.97 2.98 1.44
CA MET A 123 10.42 1.80 0.73
C MET A 123 9.40 1.25 -0.28
N TYR A 124 8.23 1.87 -0.44
CA TYR A 124 7.12 1.32 -1.23
C TYR A 124 7.48 0.95 -2.67
N ARG A 125 8.19 1.82 -3.37
CA ARG A 125 8.65 1.59 -4.76
C ARG A 125 9.93 0.79 -4.85
N GLN A 126 10.61 0.61 -3.73
CA GLN A 126 11.86 -0.12 -3.66
C GLN A 126 11.58 -1.62 -3.63
N ARG A 127 12.53 -2.41 -4.13
CA ARG A 127 12.42 -3.87 -4.15
C ARG A 127 13.63 -4.53 -3.51
N PRO A 128 13.98 -4.21 -2.25
CA PRO A 128 15.07 -4.90 -1.56
C PRO A 128 14.79 -6.40 -1.45
N ASP A 129 15.83 -7.22 -1.41
CA ASP A 129 15.68 -8.67 -1.27
C ASP A 129 15.16 -9.07 0.11
N PHE A 130 15.52 -8.29 1.13
CA PHE A 130 15.15 -8.51 2.52
C PHE A 130 14.74 -7.20 3.17
N ILE A 131 13.80 -7.27 4.08
CA ILE A 131 13.31 -6.12 4.83
C ILE A 131 13.08 -6.48 6.29
N VAL A 132 13.15 -5.48 7.16
CA VAL A 132 12.50 -5.50 8.48
C VAL A 132 11.32 -4.55 8.44
N ALA A 133 10.19 -4.97 8.98
CA ALA A 133 9.01 -4.13 9.20
C ALA A 133 8.80 -3.87 10.70
N GLY A 134 8.25 -2.71 11.04
CA GLY A 134 7.79 -2.40 12.40
C GLY A 134 6.57 -3.23 12.77
N GLU A 135 5.69 -3.42 11.80
CA GLU A 135 4.47 -4.21 11.96
C GLU A 135 4.02 -4.80 10.62
N VAL A 136 3.23 -5.88 10.70
CA VAL A 136 2.54 -6.46 9.55
C VAL A 136 1.04 -6.50 9.86
N MET A 137 0.27 -5.71 9.12
CA MET A 137 -1.17 -5.57 9.28
C MET A 137 -1.94 -6.35 8.23
N LYS A 138 -3.05 -6.99 8.63
CA LYS A 138 -4.00 -7.62 7.71
C LYS A 138 -5.22 -6.74 7.50
N THR A 139 -5.37 -6.18 6.30
CA THR A 139 -6.59 -5.48 5.87
C THR A 139 -7.23 -6.31 4.74
N SER A 140 -7.47 -5.73 3.58
CA SER A 140 -7.77 -6.46 2.33
C SER A 140 -6.56 -7.26 1.81
N GLN A 141 -5.34 -6.85 2.14
CA GLN A 141 -4.09 -7.57 1.93
C GLN A 141 -3.18 -7.45 3.16
N MET A 142 -2.09 -8.24 3.20
CA MET A 142 -1.07 -8.12 4.24
C MET A 142 -0.10 -7.00 3.85
N TYR A 143 0.04 -5.99 4.70
CA TYR A 143 0.95 -4.86 4.49
C TYR A 143 1.98 -4.74 5.61
N ALA A 144 3.24 -4.57 5.22
CA ALA A 144 4.34 -4.19 6.09
C ALA A 144 4.42 -2.66 6.19
N ARG A 145 4.42 -2.15 7.43
CA ARG A 145 4.61 -0.72 7.73
C ARG A 145 5.93 -0.51 8.47
N SER A 146 6.47 0.71 8.39
CA SER A 146 7.76 1.08 8.96
C SER A 146 8.86 0.13 8.47
N VAL A 147 9.20 0.23 7.19
CA VAL A 147 10.04 -0.74 6.48
C VAL A 147 11.45 -0.18 6.26
N SER A 148 12.46 -0.99 6.58
CA SER A 148 13.85 -0.75 6.18
C SER A 148 14.45 -1.95 5.44
N PRO A 149 15.32 -1.71 4.44
CA PRO A 149 15.98 -2.78 3.71
C PRO A 149 17.05 -3.45 4.57
N LEU A 150 17.24 -4.74 4.35
CA LEU A 150 18.34 -5.53 4.91
C LEU A 150 19.18 -6.12 3.78
N THR A 151 20.47 -6.26 4.03
CA THR A 151 21.38 -7.01 3.14
C THR A 151 21.59 -8.42 3.67
N LYS A 152 22.17 -9.31 2.85
CA LYS A 152 22.57 -10.65 3.28
C LYS A 152 23.54 -10.63 4.47
N ASP A 153 24.46 -9.66 4.47
CA ASP A 153 25.39 -9.44 5.57
C ASP A 153 24.67 -9.07 6.88
N LEU A 154 23.65 -8.22 6.80
CA LEU A 154 22.88 -7.88 8.00
C LEU A 154 22.10 -9.08 8.53
N LEU A 155 21.54 -9.92 7.65
CA LEU A 155 20.82 -11.11 8.07
C LEU A 155 21.69 -12.10 8.85
N SER A 156 22.93 -12.34 8.42
CA SER A 156 23.84 -13.24 9.15
C SER A 156 24.19 -12.69 10.54
N ARG A 157 24.22 -11.37 10.70
CA ARG A 157 24.44 -10.69 11.98
C ARG A 157 23.19 -10.63 12.88
N ILE A 158 22.00 -10.78 12.31
CA ILE A 158 20.72 -10.80 13.04
C ILE A 158 20.49 -12.16 13.68
N SER A 159 20.48 -13.23 12.88
CA SER A 159 20.30 -14.62 13.34
C SER A 159 20.81 -15.60 12.29
N PRO A 160 21.68 -16.57 12.67
CA PRO A 160 22.10 -17.65 11.78
C PRO A 160 20.93 -18.48 11.25
N GLU A 161 19.95 -18.81 12.09
CA GLU A 161 18.78 -19.61 11.74
C GLU A 161 17.89 -18.92 10.71
N LEU A 162 17.71 -17.60 10.87
CA LEU A 162 16.98 -16.77 9.92
C LEU A 162 17.69 -16.70 8.57
N TYR A 163 19.02 -16.54 8.60
CA TYR A 163 19.84 -16.55 7.39
C TYR A 163 19.72 -17.89 6.66
N GLU A 164 19.82 -19.02 7.36
CA GLU A 164 19.64 -20.35 6.78
C GLU A 164 18.24 -20.58 6.23
N SER A 165 17.19 -20.15 6.94
CA SER A 165 15.81 -20.28 6.46
C SER A 165 15.57 -19.50 5.16
N PHE A 166 16.17 -18.31 5.05
CA PHE A 166 15.95 -17.44 3.90
C PHE A 166 16.91 -17.69 2.75
N VAL A 167 18.14 -18.13 3.01
CA VAL A 167 19.18 -18.30 1.99
C VAL A 167 19.47 -19.78 1.71
N GLY A 168 19.38 -20.65 2.71
CA GLY A 168 19.74 -22.08 2.69
C GLY A 168 18.79 -23.01 1.94
N GLY A 169 17.92 -22.50 1.06
CA GLY A 169 17.29 -23.32 0.01
C GLY A 169 16.16 -24.26 0.43
N LYS A 170 15.65 -24.25 1.67
CA LYS A 170 14.38 -24.94 1.96
C LYS A 170 13.20 -24.11 1.49
N GLN A 171 12.78 -24.32 0.24
CA GLN A 171 11.42 -23.99 -0.15
C GLN A 171 10.48 -24.75 0.78
N VAL A 172 9.71 -24.03 1.60
CA VAL A 172 8.51 -24.60 2.21
C VAL A 172 7.60 -24.99 1.03
N VAL A 173 7.58 -26.28 0.73
CA VAL A 173 6.65 -26.88 -0.22
C VAL A 173 5.26 -26.58 0.31
N LYS A 174 4.54 -25.67 -0.35
CA LYS A 174 3.10 -25.50 -0.08
C LYS A 174 2.42 -26.83 -0.39
N GLU A 175 1.96 -27.50 0.65
CA GLU A 175 1.11 -28.68 0.51
C GLU A 175 -0.09 -28.34 -0.39
N LYS A 176 -0.21 -29.13 -1.44
CA LYS A 176 -1.28 -29.03 -2.43
C LYS A 176 -2.52 -29.68 -1.81
N ILE A 177 -3.27 -28.92 -1.02
CA ILE A 177 -4.55 -29.39 -0.45
C ILE A 177 -5.45 -29.82 -1.62
N ARG A 178 -5.80 -31.11 -1.62
CA ARG A 178 -6.70 -31.75 -2.60
C ARG A 178 -8.09 -31.15 -2.40
N LYS A 179 -8.62 -30.48 -3.43
CA LYS A 179 -9.96 -29.86 -3.38
C LYS A 179 -11.05 -30.94 -3.35
N GLU A 180 -11.85 -30.95 -2.30
CA GLU A 180 -13.19 -31.56 -2.35
C GLU A 180 -14.06 -30.83 -3.39
N ARG A 181 -14.89 -31.60 -4.09
CA ARG A 181 -15.81 -31.07 -5.10
C ARG A 181 -17.00 -30.46 -4.38
N ASP A 182 -17.04 -29.14 -4.35
CA ASP A 182 -18.22 -28.39 -3.91
C ASP A 182 -19.31 -28.50 -4.99
N TYR A 183 -20.43 -29.15 -4.67
CA TYR A 183 -21.58 -29.40 -5.55
C TYR A 183 -22.61 -28.27 -5.56
N THR A 184 -22.33 -27.16 -4.87
CA THR A 184 -23.26 -26.02 -4.88
C THR A 184 -23.22 -25.31 -6.25
N SER A 185 -24.37 -25.13 -6.91
CA SER A 185 -24.50 -24.47 -8.23
C SER A 185 -24.65 -22.95 -8.15
N PHE A 186 -24.73 -22.41 -6.93
CA PHE A 186 -24.83 -20.98 -6.65
C PHE A 186 -24.08 -20.65 -5.36
N ILE A 187 -23.67 -19.39 -5.22
CA ILE A 187 -23.27 -18.81 -3.94
C ILE A 187 -24.38 -17.93 -3.39
N LYS A 188 -24.43 -17.76 -2.07
CA LYS A 188 -25.36 -16.84 -1.40
C LYS A 188 -24.55 -15.72 -0.76
N LEU A 189 -24.92 -14.47 -1.03
CA LEU A 189 -24.41 -13.27 -0.37
C LEU A 189 -25.61 -12.53 0.22
N GLY A 190 -25.66 -12.39 1.55
CA GLY A 190 -26.86 -11.91 2.23
C GLY A 190 -28.08 -12.74 1.85
N ASN A 191 -29.13 -12.09 1.32
CA ASN A 191 -30.35 -12.74 0.82
C ASN A 191 -30.34 -13.02 -0.69
N GLN A 192 -29.27 -12.67 -1.40
CA GLN A 192 -29.17 -12.85 -2.85
C GLN A 192 -28.40 -14.12 -3.22
N LYS A 193 -28.81 -14.74 -4.32
CA LYS A 193 -28.13 -15.91 -4.91
C LYS A 193 -27.46 -15.50 -6.22
N PHE A 194 -26.23 -15.96 -6.42
CA PHE A 194 -25.46 -15.75 -7.64
C PHE A 194 -25.04 -17.10 -8.20
N GLU A 195 -25.36 -17.36 -9.45
CA GLU A 195 -25.10 -18.65 -10.08
C GLU A 195 -23.60 -18.85 -10.39
N ILE A 196 -23.15 -20.09 -10.24
CA ILE A 196 -21.81 -20.51 -10.62
C ILE A 196 -21.89 -21.11 -12.03
N GLN A 197 -21.13 -20.53 -12.93
CA GLN A 197 -21.03 -20.97 -14.33
C GLN A 197 -19.60 -21.43 -14.63
N LEU A 198 -19.40 -22.05 -15.79
CA LEU A 198 -18.07 -22.37 -16.30
C LEU A 198 -17.66 -21.33 -17.33
N ASP A 199 -16.47 -20.77 -17.16
CA ASP A 199 -15.87 -19.92 -18.19
C ASP A 199 -15.37 -20.74 -19.39
N LYS A 200 -14.92 -20.06 -20.44
CA LYS A 200 -14.35 -20.69 -21.66
C LYS A 200 -13.15 -21.63 -21.39
N LYS A 201 -12.58 -21.61 -20.19
CA LYS A 201 -11.45 -22.45 -19.76
C LYS A 201 -11.89 -23.53 -18.76
N ASN A 202 -13.19 -23.83 -18.68
CA ASN A 202 -13.79 -24.78 -17.74
C ASN A 202 -13.51 -24.44 -16.26
N ARG A 203 -13.37 -23.16 -15.92
CA ARG A 203 -13.18 -22.69 -14.54
C ARG A 203 -14.49 -22.16 -14.00
N LYS A 204 -14.80 -22.50 -12.74
CA LYS A 204 -15.97 -21.98 -12.03
C LYS A 204 -15.87 -20.46 -11.85
N ILE A 205 -16.81 -19.73 -12.41
CA ILE A 205 -16.92 -18.27 -12.35
C ILE A 205 -18.31 -17.86 -11.88
N VAL A 206 -18.39 -16.77 -11.13
CA VAL A 206 -19.63 -16.16 -10.65
C VAL A 206 -19.76 -14.79 -11.28
N ASP A 207 -20.87 -14.58 -11.99
CA ASP A 207 -21.22 -13.29 -12.56
C ASP A 207 -21.94 -12.46 -11.51
N LEU A 208 -21.38 -11.30 -11.21
CA LEU A 208 -21.74 -10.45 -10.10
C LEU A 208 -22.16 -9.09 -10.64
N ASP A 209 -23.44 -8.77 -10.61
CA ASP A 209 -23.87 -7.39 -10.86
C ASP A 209 -23.39 -6.48 -9.73
N LEU A 210 -22.63 -5.43 -10.07
CA LEU A 210 -21.94 -4.60 -9.07
C LEU A 210 -22.91 -3.99 -8.05
N VAL A 211 -24.02 -3.43 -8.54
CA VAL A 211 -25.02 -2.75 -7.68
C VAL A 211 -25.70 -3.77 -6.77
N LYS A 212 -26.11 -4.92 -7.32
CA LYS A 212 -26.74 -5.99 -6.54
C LYS A 212 -25.82 -6.54 -5.46
N VAL A 213 -24.55 -6.77 -5.78
CA VAL A 213 -23.57 -7.27 -4.80
C VAL A 213 -23.28 -6.23 -3.73
N GLN A 214 -23.14 -4.95 -4.07
CA GLN A 214 -22.98 -3.90 -3.07
C GLN A 214 -24.16 -3.84 -2.10
N GLN A 215 -25.40 -3.95 -2.61
CA GLN A 215 -26.59 -4.07 -1.77
C GLN A 215 -26.56 -5.34 -0.90
N ALA A 216 -26.18 -6.48 -1.47
CA ALA A 216 -26.10 -7.75 -0.74
C ALA A 216 -25.02 -7.77 0.36
N LEU A 217 -23.96 -6.96 0.19
CA LEU A 217 -22.89 -6.79 1.18
C LEU A 217 -23.21 -5.70 2.20
N SER A 218 -24.13 -4.78 1.90
CA SER A 218 -24.57 -3.74 2.85
C SER A 218 -25.23 -4.39 4.07
N GLY A 219 -24.65 -4.18 5.26
CA GLY A 219 -25.15 -4.79 6.50
C GLY A 219 -24.68 -6.23 6.79
N VAL A 220 -23.84 -6.81 5.94
CA VAL A 220 -23.21 -8.12 6.20
C VAL A 220 -21.80 -7.91 6.74
N ASP A 221 -21.46 -8.54 7.87
CA ASP A 221 -20.07 -8.58 8.33
C ASP A 221 -19.24 -9.36 7.30
N THR A 222 -18.37 -8.67 6.58
CA THR A 222 -17.53 -9.26 5.52
C THR A 222 -16.59 -10.34 6.05
N ARG A 223 -16.31 -10.36 7.36
CA ARG A 223 -15.53 -11.42 8.03
C ARG A 223 -16.32 -12.73 8.21
N SER A 224 -17.65 -12.66 8.15
CA SER A 224 -18.55 -13.83 8.23
C SER A 224 -18.78 -14.51 6.88
N ILE A 225 -18.33 -13.89 5.77
CA ILE A 225 -18.50 -14.43 4.44
C ILE A 225 -17.62 -15.69 4.30
N ARG A 226 -18.26 -16.81 3.95
CA ARG A 226 -17.57 -18.08 3.67
C ARG A 226 -16.43 -17.89 2.67
N ASP A 227 -15.30 -18.55 2.94
CA ASP A 227 -14.18 -18.59 1.99
C ASP A 227 -14.56 -19.39 0.74
N PHE A 228 -14.75 -18.69 -0.39
CA PHE A 228 -15.12 -19.29 -1.67
C PHE A 228 -13.91 -19.86 -2.42
N LYS A 229 -13.31 -20.91 -1.87
CA LYS A 229 -12.07 -21.52 -2.40
C LYS A 229 -12.24 -21.99 -3.85
N GLY A 230 -11.40 -21.46 -4.72
CA GLY A 230 -11.31 -21.90 -6.11
C GLY A 230 -12.40 -21.34 -7.04
N LEU A 231 -13.33 -20.54 -6.53
CA LEU A 231 -14.25 -19.76 -7.35
C LEU A 231 -13.58 -18.48 -7.85
N ARG A 232 -13.99 -18.07 -9.05
CA ARG A 232 -13.60 -16.80 -9.66
C ARG A 232 -14.82 -15.89 -9.76
N GLY A 233 -14.62 -14.59 -9.74
CA GLY A 233 -15.67 -13.60 -9.97
C GLY A 233 -15.46 -12.86 -11.28
N LYS A 234 -16.55 -12.38 -11.84
CA LYS A 234 -16.58 -11.35 -12.88
C LYS A 234 -17.67 -10.34 -12.47
N LEU A 235 -17.30 -9.08 -12.37
CA LEU A 235 -18.26 -8.01 -12.09
C LEU A 235 -18.87 -7.50 -13.38
N LEU A 236 -20.16 -7.18 -13.32
CA LEU A 236 -20.92 -6.57 -14.38
C LEU A 236 -21.36 -5.17 -13.93
N LEU A 237 -21.09 -4.17 -14.77
CA LEU A 237 -21.53 -2.79 -14.60
C LEU A 237 -22.13 -2.33 -15.93
N ASP A 238 -23.44 -2.12 -15.97
CA ASP A 238 -24.17 -1.64 -17.17
C ASP A 238 -23.84 -2.42 -18.47
N GLY A 239 -23.70 -3.74 -18.35
CA GLY A 239 -23.37 -4.63 -19.47
C GLY A 239 -21.87 -4.74 -19.81
N TYR A 240 -21.01 -4.00 -19.12
CA TYR A 240 -19.55 -4.12 -19.20
C TYR A 240 -19.00 -5.10 -18.17
N GLU A 241 -17.85 -5.71 -18.49
CA GLU A 241 -17.16 -6.70 -17.65
C GLU A 241 -15.96 -6.05 -16.91
N ILE A 242 -15.90 -6.22 -15.59
CA ILE A 242 -14.83 -5.76 -14.69
C ILE A 242 -14.32 -6.93 -13.85
N LEU A 243 -13.03 -6.92 -13.45
CA LEU A 243 -12.39 -7.95 -12.62
C LEU A 243 -12.53 -9.40 -13.15
N ASP A 244 -12.75 -9.56 -14.46
CA ASP A 244 -13.02 -10.84 -15.11
C ASP A 244 -11.97 -11.92 -14.79
N GLY A 245 -12.42 -12.97 -14.11
CA GLY A 245 -11.63 -14.16 -13.81
C GLY A 245 -10.70 -14.02 -12.60
N MET A 246 -10.86 -12.98 -11.77
CA MET A 246 -10.15 -12.83 -10.50
C MET A 246 -10.71 -13.78 -9.43
N ASN A 247 -9.95 -14.12 -8.39
CA ASN A 247 -10.46 -14.92 -7.26
C ASN A 247 -11.67 -14.24 -6.60
N LEU A 248 -12.73 -15.00 -6.36
CA LEU A 248 -14.02 -14.45 -5.90
C LEU A 248 -13.93 -13.70 -4.57
N ASN A 249 -13.19 -14.21 -3.59
CA ASN A 249 -13.01 -13.52 -2.31
C ASN A 249 -12.33 -12.16 -2.49
N ARG A 250 -11.34 -12.07 -3.39
CA ARG A 250 -10.71 -10.79 -3.73
C ARG A 250 -11.68 -9.84 -4.40
N VAL A 251 -12.50 -10.34 -5.32
CA VAL A 251 -13.56 -9.54 -5.96
C VAL A 251 -14.49 -8.96 -4.90
N LEU A 252 -15.00 -9.79 -3.98
CA LEU A 252 -15.89 -9.34 -2.90
C LEU A 252 -15.24 -8.33 -1.93
N ALA A 253 -13.93 -8.44 -1.68
CA ALA A 253 -13.20 -7.45 -0.88
C ALA A 253 -13.02 -6.11 -1.60
N ILE A 254 -13.03 -6.11 -2.94
CA ILE A 254 -12.88 -4.91 -3.78
C ILE A 254 -14.24 -4.26 -4.04
N VAL A 255 -15.32 -5.02 -4.19
CA VAL A 255 -16.65 -4.51 -4.57
C VAL A 255 -17.11 -3.29 -3.76
N PRO A 256 -17.02 -3.27 -2.41
CA PRO A 256 -17.41 -2.11 -1.62
C PRO A 256 -16.59 -0.84 -1.90
N LYS A 257 -15.39 -0.99 -2.46
CA LYS A 257 -14.43 0.09 -2.74
C LYS A 257 -14.64 0.72 -4.12
N ILE A 258 -15.33 0.03 -5.03
CA ILE A 258 -15.58 0.53 -6.39
C ILE A 258 -16.73 1.54 -6.32
N GLN A 259 -16.46 2.78 -6.73
CA GLN A 259 -17.50 3.78 -6.90
C GLN A 259 -18.34 3.43 -8.13
N VAL A 260 -19.66 3.37 -7.95
CA VAL A 260 -20.59 3.27 -9.07
C VAL A 260 -20.65 4.65 -9.71
N SER A 261 -19.99 4.79 -10.85
CA SER A 261 -19.95 6.01 -11.66
C SER A 261 -20.10 5.64 -13.14
N GLN A 262 -20.38 6.64 -13.97
CA GLN A 262 -20.35 6.47 -15.41
C GLN A 262 -18.99 5.90 -15.84
N VAL A 263 -19.03 4.96 -16.79
CA VAL A 263 -17.83 4.37 -17.38
C VAL A 263 -17.05 5.45 -18.13
N LEU A 264 -15.75 5.55 -17.84
CA LEU A 264 -14.88 6.50 -18.53
C LEU A 264 -14.50 5.97 -19.91
N GLU A 265 -15.15 6.49 -20.95
CA GLU A 265 -14.92 6.14 -22.35
C GLU A 265 -13.78 6.96 -22.96
N ASP A 266 -13.77 8.26 -22.71
CA ASP A 266 -12.78 9.20 -23.23
C ASP A 266 -11.73 9.53 -22.17
N TRP A 267 -10.51 9.07 -22.42
CA TRP A 267 -9.33 9.31 -21.59
C TRP A 267 -8.05 9.15 -22.46
N PRO A 268 -6.93 9.77 -22.09
CA PRO A 268 -5.75 9.90 -22.95
C PRO A 268 -4.92 8.60 -23.01
N ARG A 269 -5.31 7.71 -23.92
CA ARG A 269 -4.69 6.39 -24.07
C ARG A 269 -3.34 6.47 -24.77
N GLY A 270 -2.29 5.98 -24.12
CA GLY A 270 -0.95 5.92 -24.72
C GLY A 270 -0.31 7.30 -24.92
N THR A 271 -0.88 8.35 -24.32
CA THR A 271 -0.31 9.68 -24.30
C THR A 271 0.58 9.82 -23.08
N HIS A 272 1.78 10.33 -23.29
CA HIS A 272 2.68 10.77 -22.23
C HIS A 272 2.58 12.29 -22.08
N PHE A 273 2.61 12.74 -20.84
CA PHE A 273 2.47 14.13 -20.44
C PHE A 273 3.74 14.55 -19.71
N GLU A 274 4.30 15.69 -20.08
CA GLU A 274 5.41 16.30 -19.34
C GLU A 274 4.80 17.24 -18.30
N TYR A 275 4.97 16.97 -17.00
CA TYR A 275 4.24 17.68 -15.93
C TYR A 275 4.35 19.20 -16.03
N MET A 276 5.54 19.72 -16.33
CA MET A 276 5.80 21.17 -16.44
C MET A 276 5.01 21.84 -17.56
N ARG A 277 4.61 21.11 -18.61
CA ARG A 277 3.92 21.65 -19.79
C ARG A 277 2.45 21.26 -19.83
N ASP A 278 2.14 20.08 -19.35
CA ASP A 278 0.85 19.41 -19.52
C ASP A 278 0.10 19.20 -18.20
N SER A 279 0.47 19.92 -17.14
CA SER A 279 -0.15 19.81 -15.80
C SER A 279 -1.67 19.84 -15.87
N TYR A 280 -2.26 20.75 -16.66
CA TYR A 280 -3.70 20.85 -16.86
C TYR A 280 -4.34 19.53 -17.31
N HIS A 281 -3.74 18.85 -18.31
CA HIS A 281 -4.24 17.58 -18.83
C HIS A 281 -4.12 16.46 -17.81
N ILE A 282 -3.04 16.42 -17.02
CA ILE A 282 -2.88 15.46 -15.93
C ILE A 282 -3.98 15.69 -14.89
N MET A 283 -4.13 16.93 -14.42
CA MET A 283 -5.07 17.31 -13.35
C MET A 283 -6.54 17.03 -13.72
N GLN A 284 -6.91 17.16 -15.00
CA GLN A 284 -8.25 16.86 -15.49
C GLN A 284 -8.69 15.42 -15.16
N PHE A 285 -7.77 14.45 -15.17
CA PHE A 285 -8.10 13.03 -15.00
C PHE A 285 -7.88 12.48 -13.58
N ILE A 286 -7.23 13.25 -12.68
CA ILE A 286 -7.00 12.85 -11.29
C ILE A 286 -8.29 12.49 -10.53
N PRO A 287 -9.40 13.25 -10.63
CA PRO A 287 -10.66 12.90 -9.95
C PRO A 287 -11.18 11.49 -10.31
N HIS A 288 -10.86 11.03 -11.52
CA HIS A 288 -11.34 9.78 -12.11
C HIS A 288 -10.42 8.58 -11.82
N LEU A 289 -9.35 8.76 -11.03
CA LEU A 289 -8.47 7.65 -10.68
C LEU A 289 -9.22 6.55 -9.94
N CYS A 290 -8.93 5.31 -10.34
CA CYS A 290 -9.63 4.09 -9.94
C CYS A 290 -11.10 3.98 -10.37
N ALA A 291 -11.61 4.89 -11.21
CA ALA A 291 -12.93 4.73 -11.82
C ALA A 291 -12.90 3.67 -12.94
N PRO A 292 -14.01 2.96 -13.19
CA PRO A 292 -14.14 2.05 -14.33
C PRO A 292 -13.87 2.77 -15.66
N ALA A 293 -12.93 2.28 -16.45
CA ALA A 293 -12.48 2.91 -17.69
C ALA A 293 -12.37 1.89 -18.83
N MET A 294 -12.79 2.28 -20.03
CA MET A 294 -12.70 1.42 -21.20
C MET A 294 -11.25 1.14 -21.59
N LYS A 295 -10.84 -0.14 -21.62
CA LYS A 295 -9.50 -0.52 -22.08
C LYS A 295 -9.28 -0.28 -23.58
N LYS A 296 -10.34 -0.39 -24.38
CA LYS A 296 -10.36 -0.18 -25.83
C LYS A 296 -11.65 0.57 -26.17
N LYS A 297 -11.62 1.48 -27.14
CA LYS A 297 -12.76 2.34 -27.52
C LYS A 297 -14.08 1.58 -27.75
N ASN A 298 -14.03 0.33 -28.22
CA ASN A 298 -15.22 -0.51 -28.48
C ASN A 298 -15.19 -1.85 -27.70
N GLY A 299 -14.50 -1.90 -26.56
CA GLY A 299 -14.33 -3.12 -25.78
C GLY A 299 -15.39 -3.27 -24.68
N LYS A 300 -15.91 -4.49 -24.49
CA LYS A 300 -16.78 -4.81 -23.34
C LYS A 300 -16.04 -4.90 -21.99
N LYS A 301 -14.70 -4.93 -22.01
CA LYS A 301 -13.87 -5.11 -20.81
C LYS A 301 -13.35 -3.78 -20.30
N LEU A 302 -13.66 -3.48 -19.05
CA LEU A 302 -13.13 -2.31 -18.36
C LEU A 302 -11.87 -2.67 -17.59
N GLY A 303 -11.06 -1.65 -17.37
CA GLY A 303 -10.09 -1.61 -16.30
C GLY A 303 -10.46 -0.48 -15.34
N PHE A 304 -9.50 -0.09 -14.52
CA PHE A 304 -9.59 1.08 -13.67
C PHE A 304 -8.57 2.09 -14.13
N LEU A 305 -8.97 3.36 -14.24
CA LEU A 305 -8.04 4.42 -14.63
C LEU A 305 -6.90 4.49 -13.61
N THR A 306 -5.68 4.54 -14.11
CA THR A 306 -4.46 4.48 -13.30
C THR A 306 -3.49 5.53 -13.81
N LEU A 307 -2.98 6.37 -12.91
CA LEU A 307 -1.87 7.27 -13.17
C LEU A 307 -0.55 6.52 -12.98
N LEU A 308 0.38 6.74 -13.89
CA LEU A 308 1.72 6.19 -13.86
C LEU A 308 2.74 7.32 -14.08
N THR A 309 3.95 7.12 -13.58
CA THR A 309 5.07 8.07 -13.75
C THR A 309 6.39 7.32 -13.84
N ASP A 310 7.37 7.91 -14.52
CA ASP A 310 8.77 7.47 -14.49
C ASP A 310 9.54 8.03 -13.27
N GLY A 311 8.98 9.02 -12.58
CA GLY A 311 9.64 9.72 -11.48
C GLY A 311 10.59 10.84 -11.92
N GLU A 312 10.60 11.17 -13.22
CA GLU A 312 11.41 12.21 -13.83
C GLU A 312 10.52 13.29 -14.49
N GLY A 313 9.30 13.47 -13.99
CA GLY A 313 8.33 14.45 -14.50
C GLY A 313 7.48 13.99 -15.69
N SER A 314 7.59 12.74 -16.16
CA SER A 314 6.67 12.18 -17.16
C SER A 314 5.53 11.41 -16.50
N TYR A 315 4.31 11.61 -17.01
CA TYR A 315 3.09 10.96 -16.52
C TYR A 315 2.27 10.40 -17.67
N TRP A 316 1.57 9.29 -17.45
CA TRP A 316 0.62 8.74 -18.43
C TRP A 316 -0.50 7.98 -17.73
N PHE A 317 -1.62 7.83 -18.43
CA PHE A 317 -2.76 7.08 -17.93
C PHE A 317 -2.83 5.68 -18.57
N SER A 318 -3.32 4.72 -17.79
CA SER A 318 -3.62 3.37 -18.25
C SER A 318 -4.89 2.82 -17.62
N ALA A 319 -5.38 1.69 -18.14
CA ALA A 319 -6.55 1.00 -17.61
C ALA A 319 -6.16 -0.40 -17.11
N TYR A 320 -5.93 -0.51 -15.80
CA TYR A 320 -5.46 -1.73 -15.15
C TYR A 320 -6.64 -2.66 -14.83
N ARG A 321 -6.45 -3.97 -15.00
CA ARG A 321 -7.54 -4.95 -14.73
C ARG A 321 -7.70 -5.27 -13.25
N ASP A 322 -6.63 -5.09 -12.47
CA ASP A 322 -6.63 -5.33 -11.03
C ASP A 322 -6.82 -3.98 -10.33
N PHE A 323 -7.92 -3.85 -9.58
CA PHE A 323 -8.26 -2.63 -8.86
C PHE A 323 -7.19 -2.25 -7.83
N LEU A 324 -6.66 -3.23 -7.10
CA LEU A 324 -5.70 -2.95 -6.03
C LEU A 324 -4.37 -2.54 -6.63
N GLN A 325 -3.97 -3.12 -7.76
CA GLN A 325 -2.81 -2.63 -8.51
C GLN A 325 -3.04 -1.21 -9.06
N ALA A 326 -4.22 -0.93 -9.64
CA ALA A 326 -4.59 0.40 -10.12
C ALA A 326 -4.50 1.45 -9.00
N LEU A 327 -5.00 1.10 -7.82
CA LEU A 327 -4.96 1.92 -6.61
C LEU A 327 -3.53 2.14 -6.12
N GLU A 328 -2.78 1.06 -5.98
CA GLU A 328 -1.38 1.05 -5.54
C GLU A 328 -0.49 1.94 -6.43
N GLU A 329 -0.59 1.81 -7.76
CA GLU A 329 0.20 2.60 -8.71
C GLU A 329 -0.27 4.06 -8.74
N SER A 330 -1.58 4.31 -8.70
CA SER A 330 -2.10 5.68 -8.69
C SER A 330 -1.70 6.45 -7.44
N VAL A 331 -1.84 5.84 -6.25
CA VAL A 331 -1.36 6.43 -4.99
C VAL A 331 0.11 6.75 -5.10
N SER A 332 0.92 5.78 -5.58
CA SER A 332 2.33 5.97 -5.85
C SER A 332 2.56 7.23 -6.68
N SER A 333 1.99 7.30 -7.88
CA SER A 333 2.25 8.38 -8.83
C SER A 333 1.80 9.74 -8.32
N LEU A 334 0.69 9.77 -7.56
CA LEU A 334 0.28 10.99 -6.88
C LEU A 334 1.31 11.43 -5.83
N GLU A 335 1.93 10.54 -5.04
CA GLU A 335 3.01 10.95 -4.12
C GLU A 335 4.18 11.62 -4.84
N THR A 336 4.56 11.12 -6.02
CA THR A 336 5.60 11.78 -6.82
C THR A 336 5.15 13.13 -7.35
N LEU A 337 3.92 13.23 -7.85
CA LEU A 337 3.36 14.50 -8.33
C LEU A 337 3.33 15.56 -7.22
N ILE A 338 3.05 15.12 -6.00
CA ILE A 338 3.10 15.93 -4.78
C ILE A 338 4.54 16.39 -4.47
N ASP A 339 5.51 15.47 -4.57
CA ASP A 339 6.93 15.74 -4.30
C ASP A 339 7.56 16.71 -5.33
N GLU A 340 7.18 16.61 -6.61
CA GLU A 340 7.72 17.40 -7.73
C GLU A 340 7.31 18.90 -7.72
N GLN A 341 6.47 19.32 -6.77
CA GLN A 341 5.98 20.69 -6.51
C GLN A 341 5.10 21.35 -7.61
N ILE A 342 3.79 21.31 -7.39
CA ILE A 342 2.87 22.41 -6.98
C ILE A 342 3.02 23.84 -7.56
N SER A 343 4.20 24.38 -7.91
CA SER A 343 4.31 25.82 -8.27
C SER A 343 3.54 26.21 -9.54
N VAL A 344 3.06 25.23 -10.31
CA VAL A 344 2.24 25.37 -11.51
C VAL A 344 0.74 25.20 -11.21
N LEU A 345 0.38 24.64 -10.05
CA LEU A 345 -1.00 24.31 -9.71
C LEU A 345 -1.73 25.48 -9.07
N SER A 346 -3.01 25.64 -9.39
CA SER A 346 -3.88 26.55 -8.63
C SER A 346 -4.24 25.94 -7.28
N LYS A 347 -4.63 26.78 -6.31
CA LYS A 347 -5.12 26.33 -5.00
C LYS A 347 -6.26 25.30 -5.12
N GLU A 348 -7.18 25.50 -6.07
CA GLU A 348 -8.28 24.56 -6.33
C GLU A 348 -7.77 23.19 -6.81
N GLN A 349 -6.72 23.17 -7.63
CA GLN A 349 -6.09 21.94 -8.12
C GLN A 349 -5.35 21.21 -6.99
N GLU A 350 -4.67 21.92 -6.11
CA GLU A 350 -4.02 21.34 -4.92
C GLU A 350 -5.02 20.71 -3.95
N GLU A 351 -6.13 21.40 -3.67
CA GLU A 351 -7.21 20.89 -2.82
C GLU A 351 -7.85 19.64 -3.44
N MET A 352 -8.07 19.64 -4.76
CA MET A 352 -8.56 18.47 -5.49
C MET A 352 -7.58 17.30 -5.40
N LEU A 353 -6.29 17.53 -5.66
CA LEU A 353 -5.22 16.52 -5.61
C LEU A 353 -5.18 15.87 -4.22
N THR A 354 -5.18 16.70 -3.19
CA THR A 354 -5.14 16.27 -1.78
C THR A 354 -6.35 15.41 -1.41
N ARG A 355 -7.55 15.86 -1.80
CA ARG A 355 -8.80 15.11 -1.57
C ARG A 355 -8.79 13.75 -2.26
N VAL A 356 -8.34 13.68 -3.51
CA VAL A 356 -8.26 12.42 -4.26
C VAL A 356 -7.23 11.49 -3.64
N TYR A 357 -6.04 12.00 -3.34
CA TYR A 357 -4.98 11.23 -2.69
C TYR A 357 -5.45 10.64 -1.35
N ARG A 358 -6.10 11.45 -0.49
CA ARG A 358 -6.67 11.00 0.79
C ARG A 358 -7.70 9.88 0.57
N ARG A 359 -8.63 10.07 -0.38
CA ARG A 359 -9.63 9.05 -0.75
C ARG A 359 -8.95 7.73 -1.14
N LEU A 360 -7.95 7.77 -2.01
CA LEU A 360 -7.28 6.55 -2.48
C LEU A 360 -6.49 5.85 -1.36
N MET A 361 -5.85 6.61 -0.47
CA MET A 361 -5.17 6.06 0.71
C MET A 361 -6.16 5.34 1.64
N GLU A 362 -7.32 5.94 1.93
CA GLU A 362 -8.34 5.29 2.75
C GLU A 362 -8.84 3.97 2.14
N LEU A 363 -8.99 3.92 0.80
CA LEU A 363 -9.40 2.70 0.10
C LEU A 363 -8.34 1.59 0.18
N LEU A 364 -7.08 1.94 0.41
CA LEU A 364 -5.99 0.99 0.55
C LEU A 364 -5.87 0.45 1.97
N GLU A 365 -6.19 1.28 2.97
CA GLU A 365 -6.17 0.92 4.38
C GLU A 365 -7.40 0.13 4.83
N LYS A 366 -8.58 0.46 4.29
CA LYS A 366 -9.82 -0.33 4.47
C LYS A 366 -9.75 -1.64 3.68
#